data_AF-A0A062V7W2-F1
#
_entry.id   AF-A0A062V7W2-F1
#
_cell.length_a   1.000
_cell.length_b   1.000
_cell.length_c   1.000
_cell.angle_alpha   90.00
_cell.angle_beta   90.00
_cell.angle_gamma   90.00
#
_symmetry.space_group_name_H-M   'P 1'
#
loop_
_entity.id
_entity.type
_entity.pdbx_description
1 polymer ?
#
loop_
_entity_poly.entity_id
_entity_poly.type
_entity_poly.pdbx_seq_one_letter_code
_entity_poly.pdbx_strand_id
1 'polypeptide(L)' 'MSEAAVESPKVMEKVFNILKRELSAEEYLVYLQTITPRIGDATRELRDITKKMSLEEVLRKAKQMEKTLNA' A
#
# COMPACT_ATOMS: atom_id res chain seq x y z
N MET A 1 -18.17 26.27 -15.13
CA MET A 1 -18.64 25.76 -13.82
C MET A 1 -17.48 24.99 -13.19
N SER A 2 -16.67 25.65 -12.37
CA SER A 2 -15.49 25.05 -11.70
C SER A 2 -15.84 24.78 -10.25
N GLU A 3 -16.12 23.53 -9.90
CA GLU A 3 -16.52 23.13 -8.55
C GLU A 3 -15.85 21.79 -8.19
N ALA A 4 -14.52 21.71 -8.29
CA ALA A 4 -13.78 20.45 -8.14
C ALA A 4 -12.52 20.53 -7.28
N ALA A 5 -12.41 21.49 -6.35
CA ALA A 5 -11.18 21.67 -5.57
C ALA A 5 -11.40 21.99 -4.08
N VAL A 6 -12.44 21.42 -3.45
CA VAL A 6 -12.63 21.52 -1.99
C VAL A 6 -12.08 20.26 -1.32
N GLU A 7 -10.91 20.40 -0.68
CA GLU A 7 -10.41 19.61 0.46
C GLU A 7 -10.50 18.06 0.41
N SER A 8 -10.27 17.42 -0.74
CA SER A 8 -10.31 15.95 -0.85
C SER A 8 -9.53 15.19 0.24
N PRO A 9 -8.33 15.62 0.69
CA PRO A 9 -7.60 14.94 1.76
C PRO A 9 -8.33 14.93 3.11
N LYS A 10 -8.96 16.05 3.51
CA LYS A 10 -9.66 16.16 4.80
C LYS A 10 -10.98 15.40 4.80
N VAL A 11 -11.64 15.32 3.65
CA VAL A 11 -12.84 14.50 3.48
C VAL A 11 -12.48 13.01 3.62
N MET A 12 -11.42 12.56 2.95
CA MET A 12 -10.96 11.17 3.04
C MET A 12 -10.52 10.80 4.46
N GLU A 13 -9.83 11.70 5.16
CA GLU A 13 -9.46 11.50 6.56
C GLU A 13 -10.70 11.30 7.45
N LYS A 14 -11.73 12.14 7.29
CA LYS A 14 -13.00 12.00 8.03
C LYS A 14 -13.68 10.65 7.73
N VAL A 15 -13.73 10.26 6.46
CA VAL A 15 -14.31 8.97 6.04
C VAL A 15 -13.57 7.81 6.69
N PHE A 16 -12.23 7.80 6.66
CA PHE A 16 -11.45 6.73 7.28
C PHE A 16 -11.61 6.69 8.80
N ASN A 17 -11.74 7.84 9.46
CA ASN A 17 -11.97 7.89 10.89
C ASN A 17 -13.36 7.33 11.30
N ILE A 18 -14.39 7.53 10.47
CA ILE A 18 -15.70 6.92 10.67
C ILE A 18 -15.60 5.41 10.48
N LEU A 19 -15.05 4.96 9.34
CA LEU A 19 -14.97 3.54 9.02
C LEU A 19 -14.16 2.73 10.04
N LYS A 20 -13.07 3.30 10.59
CA LYS A 20 -12.28 2.67 11.65
C LYS A 20 -13.06 2.48 12.96
N ARG A 21 -14.09 3.29 13.22
CA ARG A 21 -14.93 3.19 14.42
C ARG A 21 -16.08 2.22 14.23
N GLU A 22 -16.65 2.19 13.04
CA GLU A 22 -17.88 1.43 12.74
C GLU A 22 -17.60 -0.01 12.27
N LEU A 23 -16.44 -0.27 11.67
CA LEU A 23 -16.09 -1.59 11.14
C LEU A 23 -15.16 -2.36 12.07
N SER A 24 -15.32 -3.69 12.10
CA SER A 24 -14.27 -4.56 12.62
C SER A 24 -12.98 -4.44 11.78
N ALA A 25 -11.86 -4.90 12.34
CA ALA A 25 -10.57 -4.86 11.65
C ALA A 25 -10.62 -5.60 10.29
N GLU A 26 -11.32 -6.73 10.24
CA GLU A 26 -11.46 -7.55 9.04
C GLU A 26 -12.30 -6.85 7.97
N GLU A 27 -13.46 -6.29 8.34
CA GLU A 27 -14.32 -5.53 7.42
C GLU A 27 -13.63 -4.28 6.89
N TYR A 28 -12.88 -3.58 7.75
CA TYR A 28 -12.10 -2.41 7.34
C TYR A 28 -11.02 -2.78 6.32
N LEU A 29 -10.32 -3.91 6.52
CA LEU A 29 -9.34 -4.41 5.56
C LEU A 29 -9.98 -4.79 4.21
N VAL A 30 -11.13 -5.46 4.22
CA VAL A 30 -11.88 -5.80 3.01
C VAL A 30 -12.32 -4.54 2.26
N TYR A 31 -12.80 -3.52 2.98
CA TYR A 31 -13.14 -2.22 2.40
C TYR A 31 -11.92 -1.59 1.72
N LEU A 32 -10.78 -1.49 2.43
CA LEU A 32 -9.56 -0.91 1.88
C LEU A 32 -9.10 -1.65 0.62
N GLN A 33 -9.13 -2.98 0.62
CA GLN A 33 -8.79 -3.77 -0.57
C GLN A 33 -9.71 -3.52 -1.76
N THR A 34 -10.99 -3.23 -1.49
CA THR A 34 -11.99 -2.98 -2.53
C THR A 34 -11.83 -1.60 -3.16
N ILE A 35 -11.59 -0.58 -2.34
CA ILE A 35 -11.50 0.82 -2.81
C ILE A 35 -10.11 1.21 -3.29
N THR A 36 -9.06 0.54 -2.83
CA THR A 36 -7.69 0.85 -3.24
C THR A 36 -7.51 0.35 -4.66
N PRO A 37 -7.24 1.25 -5.64
CA PRO A 37 -6.92 0.81 -6.99
C PRO A 37 -5.76 -0.17 -6.92
N ARG A 38 -5.88 -1.31 -7.61
CA ARG A 38 -4.75 -2.22 -7.79
C ARG A 38 -3.78 -1.55 -8.77
N ILE A 39 -2.83 -0.79 -8.23
CA ILE A 39 -1.79 -0.13 -9.01
C ILE A 39 -0.67 -1.12 -9.24
N GLY A 40 -0.46 -1.49 -10.51
CA GLY A 40 0.62 -2.38 -10.91
C GLY A 40 0.41 -3.84 -10.50
N ASP A 41 1.30 -4.69 -11.00
CA ASP A 41 1.43 -6.06 -10.54
C ASP A 41 2.77 -6.13 -9.82
N ALA A 42 2.74 -5.84 -8.52
CA ALA A 42 3.93 -5.83 -7.68
C ALA A 42 4.69 -7.16 -7.76
N THR A 43 3.99 -8.28 -7.98
CA THR A 43 4.64 -9.59 -8.13
C THR A 43 5.35 -9.71 -9.47
N ARG A 44 4.75 -9.21 -10.55
CA ARG A 44 5.40 -9.12 -11.87
C ARG A 44 6.59 -8.16 -11.84
N GLU A 45 6.44 -7.00 -11.24
CA GLU A 45 7.53 -6.01 -11.15
C GLU A 45 8.71 -6.52 -10.32
N LEU A 46 8.43 -7.16 -9.17
CA LEU A 46 9.46 -7.85 -8.39
C LEU A 46 10.14 -8.95 -9.21
N ARG A 47 9.37 -9.72 -9.98
CA ARG A 47 9.92 -10.76 -10.87
C ARG A 47 10.83 -10.18 -11.95
N ASP A 48 10.44 -9.07 -12.57
CA ASP A 48 11.23 -8.42 -13.62
C ASP A 48 12.53 -7.82 -13.07
N ILE A 49 12.49 -7.25 -11.85
CA ILE A 49 13.67 -6.75 -11.15
C ILE A 49 14.61 -7.89 -10.75
N THR A 50 14.05 -8.97 -10.18
CA THR A 50 14.84 -10.09 -9.64
C THR A 50 15.36 -11.03 -10.73
N LYS A 51 14.74 -11.07 -11.92
CA LYS A 51 15.20 -11.84 -13.09
C LYS A 51 16.68 -11.63 -13.43
N LYS A 52 17.20 -10.43 -13.19
CA LYS A 52 18.57 -10.03 -13.54
C LYS A 52 19.54 -10.14 -12.36
N MET A 53 19.07 -10.60 -11.19
CA MET A 53 19.85 -10.67 -9.97
C MET A 53 20.24 -12.11 -9.65
N SER A 54 21.40 -12.28 -9.01
CA SER A 54 21.74 -13.57 -8.40
C SER A 54 20.96 -13.77 -7.09
N LEU A 55 20.79 -15.03 -6.69
CA LEU A 55 20.11 -15.37 -5.43
C LEU A 55 20.79 -14.71 -4.21
N GLU A 56 22.12 -14.63 -4.20
CA GLU A 56 22.89 -13.97 -3.13
C GLU A 56 22.61 -12.47 -3.07
N GLU A 57 22.47 -11.80 -4.21
CA GLU A 57 22.13 -10.38 -4.27
C GLU A 57 20.72 -10.10 -3.73
N VAL A 58 19.76 -10.99 -4.05
CA VAL A 58 18.39 -10.91 -3.53
C VAL A 58 18.38 -11.05 -2.01
N LEU A 59 19.06 -12.08 -1.49
CA LEU A 59 19.13 -12.34 -0.04
C LEU A 59 19.84 -11.20 0.71
N ARG A 60 20.90 -10.63 0.14
CA ARG A 60 21.61 -9.49 0.74
C ARG A 60 20.71 -8.26 0.84
N LYS A 61 19.94 -7.94 -0.21
CA LYS A 61 19.02 -6.80 -0.21
C LYS A 61 17.85 -7.01 0.77
N ALA A 62 17.31 -8.23 0.85
CA ALA A 62 16.25 -8.55 1.81
C ALA A 62 16.71 -8.32 3.26
N LYS A 63 17.91 -8.78 3.63
CA LYS A 63 18.50 -8.55 4.95
C LYS A 63 18.77 -7.06 5.25
N GLN A 64 19.11 -6.26 4.24
CA GLN A 64 19.26 -4.81 4.41
C GLN A 64 17.91 -4.15 4.72
N MET A 65 16.84 -4.53 4.04
CA MET A 65 15.49 -3.99 4.32
C MET A 65 15.02 -4.33 5.73
N GLU A 66 15.22 -5.57 6.18
CA GLU A 66 14.89 -6.00 7.55
C GLU A 66 15.60 -5.15 8.61
N LYS A 67 16.89 -4.83 8.40
CA LYS A 67 17.63 -3.95 9.30
C LYS A 67 17.12 -2.51 9.30
N THR A 68 16.68 -1.98 8.16
CA THR A 68 16.14 -0.61 8.08
C THR A 68 14.74 -0.49 8.67
N LEU A 69 13.93 -1.55 8.60
CA LEU A 69 12.60 -1.60 9.22
C LEU A 69 12.65 -1.74 10.75
N ASN A 70 13.72 -2.35 11.27
CA ASN A 70 13.93 -2.59 12.71
C ASN A 70 14.87 -1.55 13.37
N ALA A 71 15.27 -0.50 12.64
CA ALA A 71 16.12 0.59 13.13
C ALA A 71 15.27 1.85 13.40
#